data_AF-A0A7S0XBX2-F1
#
_entry.id   AF-A0A7S0XBX2-F1
#
_cell.length_a   1.000
_cell.length_b   1.000
_cell.length_c   1.000
_cell.angle_alpha   90.00
_cell.angle_beta   90.00
_cell.angle_gamma   90.00
#
_symmetry.space_group_name_H-M   'P 1'
#
loop_
_entity.id
_entity.type
_entity.pdbx_description
1 polymer ?
#
loop_
_entity_poly.entity_id
_entity_poly.type
_entity_poly.pdbx_seq_one_letter_code
_entity_poly.pdbx_strand_id
1 'polypeptide(L)'
;EGGGDSEGPRPTIVVVNTNYWAQKFGNPATDAFYSSYAQDLAGLVNVTQNHLHNERANGGGGGCVVLRTQHDMIHGTTREEDPRVNQHTHNVNAKIHEVGAQLSVPVFPWDAIFNEHLEENIFDGWCHQWGDTSLYMMQRFTTWAAANLQAECFLRR
;
A
#
# COMPACT_ATOMS: atom_id res chain seq x y z
N GLU A 1 -40.65 17.83 -2.20
CA GLU A 1 -40.21 16.43 -1.98
C GLU A 1 -38.69 16.43 -2.05
N GLY A 2 -38.03 16.51 -0.89
CA GLY A 2 -36.58 16.44 -0.78
C GLY A 2 -36.23 15.17 -0.05
N GLY A 3 -36.05 14.08 -0.80
CA GLY A 3 -35.52 12.83 -0.27
C GLY A 3 -34.09 13.08 0.15
N GLY A 4 -33.87 13.26 1.46
CA GLY A 4 -32.54 13.18 2.03
C GLY A 4 -32.10 11.73 1.91
N ASP A 5 -31.32 11.43 0.87
CA ASP A 5 -30.52 10.22 0.81
C ASP A 5 -29.65 10.23 2.07
N SER A 6 -30.06 9.49 3.09
CA SER A 6 -29.18 9.16 4.19
C SER A 6 -28.04 8.36 3.56
N GLU A 7 -26.91 9.01 3.29
CA GLU A 7 -25.73 8.33 2.76
C GLU A 7 -25.38 7.21 3.74
N GLY A 8 -25.70 5.98 3.34
CA GLY A 8 -25.34 4.79 4.11
C GLY A 8 -23.83 4.76 4.36
N PRO A 9 -23.37 4.02 5.38
CA PRO A 9 -21.96 3.91 5.72
C PRO A 9 -21.11 3.56 4.50
N ARG A 10 -20.07 4.36 4.24
CA ARG A 10 -19.21 4.17 3.06
C ARG A 10 -18.26 2.98 3.29
N PRO A 11 -18.07 2.09 2.31
CA PRO A 11 -17.06 1.04 2.39
C PRO A 11 -15.66 1.68 2.37
N THR A 12 -14.75 1.09 3.13
CA THR A 12 -13.37 1.58 3.28
C THR A 12 -12.38 0.63 2.62
N ILE A 13 -11.49 1.15 1.77
CA ILE A 13 -10.31 0.38 1.34
C ILE A 13 -9.13 0.87 2.18
N VAL A 14 -8.59 -0.01 3.01
CA VAL A 14 -7.42 0.31 3.85
C VAL A 14 -6.17 -0.22 3.15
N VAL A 15 -5.33 0.70 2.69
CA VAL A 15 -4.02 0.37 2.15
C VAL A 15 -3.03 0.31 3.30
N VAL A 16 -2.57 -0.90 3.62
CA VAL A 16 -1.55 -1.12 4.65
C VAL A 16 -0.18 -1.07 3.99
N ASN A 17 0.63 -0.12 4.44
CA ASN A 17 2.02 0.02 4.05
C ASN A 17 2.86 0.36 5.28
N THR A 18 3.79 -0.52 5.62
CA THR A 18 4.85 -0.25 6.59
C THR A 18 6.05 0.28 5.83
N ASN A 19 6.04 1.58 5.48
CA ASN A 19 7.14 2.22 4.75
C ASN A 19 8.47 2.00 5.51
N TYR A 20 9.37 1.19 4.93
CA TYR A 20 10.70 0.99 5.47
C TYR A 20 11.72 1.66 4.55
N TRP A 21 12.40 2.68 5.08
CA TRP A 21 13.36 3.46 4.31
C TRP A 21 14.78 3.09 4.70
N ALA A 22 15.40 2.16 3.97
CA ALA A 22 16.75 1.67 4.26
C ALA A 22 17.79 2.80 4.42
N GLN A 23 17.66 3.88 3.64
CA GLN A 23 18.53 5.06 3.72
C GLN A 23 18.50 5.78 5.07
N LYS A 24 17.38 5.71 5.82
CA LYS A 24 17.22 6.40 7.12
C LYS A 24 17.78 5.62 8.28
N PHE A 25 17.75 4.29 8.21
CA PHE A 25 18.00 3.45 9.38
C PHE A 25 19.44 2.97 9.49
N GLY A 26 20.29 3.18 8.48
CA GLY A 26 21.75 3.02 8.54
C GLY A 26 22.28 1.62 8.89
N ASN A 27 21.40 0.70 9.27
CA ASN A 27 21.71 -0.67 9.63
C ASN A 27 21.46 -1.58 8.43
N PRO A 28 22.36 -2.53 8.14
CA PRO A 28 22.09 -3.54 7.14
C PRO A 28 20.85 -4.33 7.56
N ALA A 29 19.81 -4.34 6.73
CA ALA A 29 18.63 -5.15 6.98
C ALA A 29 19.03 -6.64 6.97
N THR A 30 18.82 -7.31 8.10
CA THR A 30 19.17 -8.72 8.31
C THR A 30 17.96 -9.62 8.05
N ASP A 31 18.19 -10.94 7.95
CA ASP A 31 17.08 -11.91 7.90
C ASP A 31 16.11 -11.78 9.08
N ALA A 32 16.62 -11.45 10.27
CA ALA A 32 15.80 -11.18 11.44
C ALA A 32 14.88 -9.96 11.25
N PHE A 33 15.38 -8.90 10.58
CA PHE A 33 14.56 -7.75 10.23
C PHE A 33 13.41 -8.14 9.29
N TYR A 34 13.69 -8.84 8.19
CA TYR A 34 12.65 -9.22 7.22
C TYR A 34 11.62 -10.17 7.82
N SER A 35 12.03 -11.04 8.74
CA SER A 35 11.13 -11.91 9.50
C SER A 35 10.20 -11.11 10.41
N SER A 36 10.75 -10.18 11.21
CA SER A 36 9.94 -9.28 12.06
C SER A 36 8.99 -8.44 11.22
N TYR A 37 9.47 -7.86 10.13
CA TYR A 37 8.67 -7.06 9.21
C TYR A 37 7.46 -7.84 8.69
N ALA A 38 7.66 -9.08 8.22
CA ALA A 38 6.57 -9.91 7.72
C ALA A 38 5.56 -10.26 8.83
N GLN A 39 6.03 -10.56 10.04
CA GLN A 39 5.17 -10.84 11.19
C GLN A 39 4.33 -9.63 11.60
N ASP A 40 4.96 -8.46 11.69
CA ASP A 40 4.29 -7.21 12.04
C ASP A 40 3.26 -6.81 10.98
N LEU A 41 3.62 -6.96 9.70
CA LEU A 41 2.70 -6.71 8.58
C LEU A 41 1.50 -7.66 8.63
N ALA A 42 1.72 -8.95 8.84
CA ALA A 42 0.65 -9.93 8.97
C ALA A 42 -0.26 -9.65 10.18
N GLY A 43 0.34 -9.27 11.31
CA GLY A 43 -0.40 -8.85 12.51
C GLY A 43 -1.30 -7.64 12.23
N LEU A 44 -0.77 -6.62 11.57
CA LEU A 44 -1.53 -5.41 11.22
C LEU A 44 -2.67 -5.69 10.22
N VAL A 45 -2.43 -6.54 9.23
CA VAL A 45 -3.47 -7.01 8.29
C VAL A 45 -4.60 -7.69 9.04
N ASN A 46 -4.28 -8.66 9.90
CA ASN A 46 -5.29 -9.40 10.66
C ASN A 46 -6.12 -8.49 11.58
N VAL A 47 -5.47 -7.57 12.31
CA VAL A 47 -6.17 -6.60 13.16
C VAL A 47 -7.12 -5.73 12.34
N THR A 48 -6.67 -5.27 11.17
CA THR A 48 -7.46 -4.39 10.30
C THR A 48 -8.63 -5.13 9.65
N GLN A 49 -8.41 -6.35 9.14
CA GLN A 49 -9.47 -7.19 8.59
C GLN A 49 -10.55 -7.50 9.64
N ASN A 50 -10.14 -7.86 10.86
CA ASN A 50 -11.07 -8.10 11.96
C ASN A 50 -11.87 -6.84 12.31
N HIS A 51 -11.23 -5.67 12.32
CA HIS A 51 -11.92 -4.40 12.55
C HIS A 51 -12.98 -4.13 11.48
N LEU A 52 -12.61 -4.21 10.20
CA LEU A 52 -13.53 -3.98 9.08
C LEU A 52 -14.68 -5.00 9.03
N HIS A 53 -14.41 -6.26 9.40
CA HIS A 53 -15.43 -7.29 9.51
C HIS A 53 -16.43 -6.98 10.64
N ASN A 54 -15.93 -6.59 11.81
CA ASN A 54 -16.77 -6.19 12.94
C ASN A 54 -17.58 -4.93 12.63
N GLU A 55 -16.99 -3.94 11.96
CA GLU A 55 -17.74 -2.76 11.51
C GLU A 55 -18.90 -3.16 10.60
N ARG A 56 -18.68 -4.05 9.62
CA ARG A 56 -19.74 -4.56 8.75
C ARG A 56 -20.81 -5.32 9.52
N ALA A 57 -20.42 -6.17 10.46
CA ALA A 57 -21.36 -6.95 11.28
C ALA A 57 -22.28 -6.05 12.12
N ASN A 58 -21.77 -4.89 12.55
CA ASN A 58 -22.50 -3.90 13.35
C ASN A 58 -23.27 -2.86 12.50
N GLY A 59 -23.44 -3.11 11.20
CA GLY A 59 -24.20 -2.23 10.30
C GLY A 59 -23.40 -1.05 9.73
N GLY A 60 -22.07 -1.01 9.95
CA GLY A 60 -21.15 -0.09 9.28
C GLY A 60 -20.82 -0.50 7.85
N GLY A 61 -19.96 0.28 7.18
CA GLY A 61 -19.61 0.08 5.76
C GLY A 61 -18.67 -1.11 5.53
N GLY A 62 -17.88 -1.46 6.55
CA GLY A 62 -16.81 -2.45 6.44
C GLY A 62 -15.77 -2.04 5.42
N GLY A 63 -15.11 -3.03 4.80
CA GLY A 63 -14.06 -2.73 3.86
C GLY A 63 -13.17 -3.89 3.46
N CYS A 64 -12.12 -3.55 2.73
CA CYS A 64 -11.08 -4.48 2.30
C CYS A 64 -9.70 -3.95 2.65
N VAL A 65 -8.82 -4.85 3.07
CA VAL A 65 -7.41 -4.57 3.25
C VAL A 65 -6.68 -4.84 1.94
N VAL A 66 -5.75 -3.95 1.59
CA VAL A 66 -4.86 -4.08 0.46
C VAL A 66 -3.43 -3.83 0.93
N LEU A 67 -2.50 -4.65 0.50
CA LEU A 67 -1.08 -4.40 0.67
C LEU A 67 -0.53 -3.60 -0.52
N ARG A 68 0.54 -2.84 -0.31
CA ARG A 68 1.18 -2.04 -1.35
C ARG A 68 2.69 -2.21 -1.30
N THR A 69 3.33 -2.44 -2.45
CA THR A 69 4.79 -2.45 -2.57
C THR A 69 5.41 -1.05 -2.41
N GLN A 70 6.73 -1.02 -2.19
CA GLN A 70 7.54 0.18 -2.02
C GLN A 70 8.34 0.44 -3.29
N HIS A 71 8.39 1.70 -3.72
CA HIS A 71 9.14 2.09 -4.92
C HIS A 71 10.64 2.16 -4.63
N ASP A 72 11.43 2.18 -5.70
CA ASP A 72 12.87 2.33 -5.59
C ASP A 72 13.28 3.72 -5.14
N MET A 73 14.46 3.77 -4.52
CA MET A 73 15.06 4.99 -4.03
C MET A 73 15.99 5.58 -5.06
N ILE A 74 15.83 6.89 -5.30
CA ILE A 74 16.81 7.71 -6.00
C ILE A 74 17.81 8.23 -4.96
N HIS A 75 19.11 8.22 -5.26
CA HIS A 75 20.13 8.72 -4.34
C HIS A 75 20.43 10.20 -4.57
N GLY A 76 20.12 11.06 -3.58
CA GLY A 76 20.45 12.49 -3.63
C GLY A 76 19.66 13.27 -4.71
N THR A 77 20.24 14.36 -5.22
CA THR A 77 19.67 15.16 -6.32
C THR A 77 19.94 14.56 -7.71
N THR A 78 20.69 13.46 -7.78
CA THR A 78 21.02 12.75 -9.01
C THR A 78 19.96 11.69 -9.28
N ARG A 79 19.41 11.64 -10.50
CA ARG A 79 18.38 10.68 -10.96
C ARG A 79 18.83 9.21 -10.99
N GLU A 80 19.99 8.90 -10.43
CA GLU A 80 20.58 7.56 -10.50
C GLU A 80 20.13 6.70 -9.32
N GLU A 81 19.74 5.47 -9.64
CA GLU A 81 19.46 4.42 -8.67
C GLU A 81 20.75 3.94 -7.98
N ASP A 82 20.74 3.70 -6.66
CA ASP A 82 21.79 2.91 -6.00
C ASP A 82 21.30 1.45 -5.87
N PRO A 83 21.87 0.50 -6.63
CA PRO A 83 21.44 -0.89 -6.60
C PRO A 83 21.47 -1.52 -5.21
N ARG A 84 22.34 -1.06 -4.30
CA ARG A 84 22.45 -1.60 -2.94
C ARG A 84 21.31 -1.11 -2.04
N VAL A 85 20.87 0.13 -2.24
CA VAL A 85 19.73 0.69 -1.50
C VAL A 85 18.44 -0.01 -1.95
N ASN A 86 18.28 -0.20 -3.26
CA ASN A 86 17.07 -0.80 -3.85
C ASN A 86 16.97 -2.30 -3.58
N GLN A 87 18.09 -3.01 -3.37
CA GLN A 87 18.04 -4.41 -2.93
C GLN A 87 17.25 -4.60 -1.63
N HIS A 88 17.30 -3.65 -0.69
CA HIS A 88 16.50 -3.71 0.53
C HIS A 88 15.02 -3.49 0.25
N THR A 89 14.68 -2.53 -0.59
CA THR A 89 13.31 -2.30 -1.06
C THR A 89 12.75 -3.57 -1.71
N HIS A 90 13.51 -4.21 -2.60
CA HIS A 90 13.10 -5.45 -3.26
C HIS A 90 12.87 -6.60 -2.27
N ASN A 91 13.75 -6.74 -1.26
CA ASN A 91 13.57 -7.77 -0.23
C ASN A 91 12.32 -7.50 0.63
N VAL A 92 12.03 -6.23 0.94
CA VAL A 92 10.78 -5.83 1.60
C VAL A 92 9.56 -6.14 0.72
N ASN A 93 9.60 -5.80 -0.58
CA ASN A 93 8.52 -6.12 -1.51
C ASN A 93 8.28 -7.63 -1.62
N ALA A 94 9.35 -8.44 -1.59
CA ALA A 94 9.21 -9.90 -1.54
C ALA A 94 8.45 -10.36 -0.28
N LYS A 95 8.71 -9.75 0.88
CA LYS A 95 7.94 -10.02 2.12
C LYS A 95 6.50 -9.54 2.06
N ILE A 96 6.23 -8.41 1.41
CA ILE A 96 4.85 -7.93 1.18
C ILE A 96 4.08 -8.95 0.33
N HIS A 97 4.69 -9.46 -0.75
CA HIS A 97 4.07 -10.50 -1.58
C HIS A 97 3.88 -11.83 -0.83
N GLU A 98 4.86 -12.24 -0.02
CA GLU A 98 4.76 -13.43 0.82
C GLU A 98 3.56 -13.33 1.77
N VAL A 99 3.43 -12.23 2.51
CA VAL A 99 2.31 -11.99 3.45
C VAL A 99 0.98 -11.90 2.69
N GLY A 100 0.95 -11.19 1.56
CA GLY A 100 -0.24 -11.10 0.72
C GLY A 100 -0.74 -12.46 0.25
N ALA A 101 0.17 -13.32 -0.20
CA ALA A 101 -0.16 -14.69 -0.58
C ALA A 101 -0.63 -15.53 0.60
N GLN A 102 0.08 -15.48 1.74
CA GLN A 102 -0.28 -16.24 2.95
C GLN A 102 -1.66 -15.87 3.50
N LEU A 103 -2.01 -14.59 3.49
CA LEU A 103 -3.27 -14.08 4.03
C LEU A 103 -4.37 -13.89 2.98
N SER A 104 -4.11 -14.27 1.72
CA SER A 104 -5.01 -14.03 0.58
C SER A 104 -5.43 -12.55 0.45
N VAL A 105 -4.48 -11.64 0.70
CA VAL A 105 -4.68 -10.19 0.59
C VAL A 105 -4.07 -9.68 -0.71
N PRO A 106 -4.84 -8.97 -1.55
CA PRO A 106 -4.33 -8.38 -2.79
C PRO A 106 -3.17 -7.41 -2.53
N VAL A 107 -2.15 -7.45 -3.40
CA VAL A 107 -0.98 -6.57 -3.36
C VAL A 107 -1.03 -5.63 -4.56
N PHE A 108 -1.13 -4.32 -4.31
CA PHE A 108 -1.03 -3.30 -5.34
C PHE A 108 0.45 -3.12 -5.74
N PRO A 109 0.82 -3.34 -7.02
CA PRO A 109 2.20 -3.28 -7.50
C PRO A 109 2.62 -1.82 -7.73
N TRP A 110 2.71 -1.07 -6.64
CA TRP A 110 3.09 0.32 -6.66
C TRP A 110 4.49 0.54 -7.24
N ASP A 111 5.44 -0.30 -6.84
CA ASP A 111 6.82 -0.29 -7.33
C ASP A 111 6.90 -0.34 -8.85
N ALA A 112 6.23 -1.30 -9.49
CA ALA A 112 6.22 -1.42 -10.93
C ALA A 112 5.66 -0.16 -11.62
N ILE A 113 4.52 0.34 -11.14
CA ILE A 113 3.83 1.50 -11.75
C ILE A 113 4.60 2.80 -11.49
N PHE A 114 5.16 2.94 -10.30
CA PHE A 114 5.86 4.16 -9.90
C PHE A 114 7.23 4.24 -10.58
N ASN A 115 7.91 3.09 -10.70
CA ASN A 115 9.24 3.03 -11.30
C ASN A 115 9.21 3.28 -12.83
N GLU A 116 8.06 3.07 -13.51
CA GLU A 116 7.87 3.46 -14.93
C GLU A 116 8.26 4.92 -15.20
N HIS A 117 8.07 5.80 -14.20
CA HIS A 117 8.32 7.24 -14.29
C HIS A 117 9.20 7.76 -13.14
N LEU A 118 10.07 6.90 -12.57
CA LEU A 118 10.84 7.21 -11.35
C LEU A 118 11.59 8.54 -11.46
N GLU A 119 12.24 8.79 -12.59
CA GLU A 119 13.04 9.99 -12.86
C GLU A 119 12.22 11.29 -13.05
N GLU A 120 10.94 11.15 -13.41
CA GLU A 120 10.00 12.26 -13.62
C GLU A 120 9.23 12.57 -12.32
N ASN A 121 9.10 11.56 -11.45
CA ASN A 121 8.47 11.65 -10.14
C ASN A 121 9.44 12.24 -9.11
N ILE A 122 9.76 13.53 -9.25
CA ILE A 122 10.62 14.24 -8.29
C ILE A 122 9.85 14.46 -6.98
N PHE A 123 10.26 13.75 -5.92
CA PHE A 123 9.90 14.08 -4.54
C PHE A 123 10.72 15.29 -4.07
N ASP A 124 10.09 16.27 -3.41
CA ASP A 124 10.80 17.31 -2.65
C ASP A 124 11.33 16.80 -1.29
N GLY A 125 10.93 15.60 -0.91
CA GLY A 125 11.29 15.01 0.38
C GLY A 125 10.39 13.84 0.75
N TRP A 126 10.96 12.64 0.63
CA TRP A 126 10.79 11.45 1.47
C TRP A 126 9.41 10.82 1.72
N CYS A 127 8.28 11.50 1.59
CA CYS A 127 6.96 10.88 1.83
C CYS A 127 5.81 11.56 1.07
N HIS A 128 6.02 12.72 0.45
CA HIS A 128 4.91 13.53 -0.06
C HIS A 128 4.82 13.49 -1.58
N GLN A 129 3.78 12.83 -2.08
CA GLN A 129 3.35 13.01 -3.45
C GLN A 129 2.46 14.25 -3.52
N TRP A 130 2.84 15.23 -4.32
CA TRP A 130 2.03 16.40 -4.63
C TRP A 130 1.73 16.43 -6.13
N GLY A 131 0.55 16.93 -6.51
CA GLY A 131 0.20 17.22 -7.90
C GLY A 131 -0.12 15.99 -8.76
N ASP A 132 0.29 16.04 -10.02
CA ASP A 132 -0.13 15.10 -11.08
C ASP A 132 0.27 13.65 -10.80
N THR A 133 1.41 13.41 -10.15
CA THR A 133 1.84 12.06 -9.74
C THR A 133 0.84 11.43 -8.75
N SER A 134 0.29 12.19 -7.81
CA SER A 134 -0.73 11.68 -6.87
C SER A 134 -2.02 11.31 -7.60
N LEU A 135 -2.44 12.12 -8.58
CA LEU A 135 -3.61 11.84 -9.40
C LEU A 135 -3.40 10.62 -10.29
N TYR A 136 -2.23 10.51 -10.92
CA TYR A 136 -1.84 9.35 -11.72
C TYR A 136 -1.86 8.07 -10.88
N MET A 137 -1.20 8.07 -9.72
CA MET A 137 -1.17 6.90 -8.84
C MET A 137 -2.57 6.55 -8.31
N MET A 138 -3.40 7.54 -7.99
CA MET A 138 -4.79 7.32 -7.62
C MET A 138 -5.58 6.66 -8.76
N GLN A 139 -5.47 7.16 -10.00
CA GLN A 139 -6.14 6.58 -11.17
C GLN A 139 -5.70 5.13 -11.42
N ARG A 140 -4.40 4.86 -11.32
CA ARG A 140 -3.84 3.51 -11.46
C ARG A 140 -4.33 2.59 -10.36
N PHE A 141 -4.39 3.09 -9.12
CA PHE A 141 -4.96 2.34 -8.00
C PHE A 141 -6.45 2.05 -8.20
N THR A 142 -7.26 3.03 -8.59
CA THR A 142 -8.69 2.84 -8.83
C THR A 142 -8.94 1.80 -9.92
N THR A 143 -8.19 1.87 -11.03
CA THR A 143 -8.28 0.90 -12.13
C THR A 143 -7.89 -0.50 -11.67
N TRP A 144 -6.78 -0.61 -10.97
CA TRP A 144 -6.33 -1.89 -10.40
C TRP A 144 -7.33 -2.44 -9.39
N ALA A 145 -7.85 -1.62 -8.50
CA ALA A 145 -8.76 -2.02 -7.43
C ALA A 145 -10.07 -2.57 -8.03
N ALA A 146 -10.62 -1.92 -9.05
CA ALA A 146 -11.82 -2.38 -9.74
C ALA A 146 -11.64 -3.77 -10.39
N ALA A 147 -10.41 -4.10 -10.82
CA ALA A 147 -10.10 -5.38 -11.46
C ALA A 147 -9.71 -6.50 -10.47
N ASN A 148 -9.22 -6.16 -9.27
CA ASN A 148 -8.59 -7.12 -8.36
C ASN A 148 -9.31 -7.28 -7.01
N LEU A 149 -10.17 -6.33 -6.64
CA LEU A 149 -10.90 -6.40 -5.37
C LEU A 149 -12.32 -6.93 -5.59
N GLN A 150 -12.85 -7.60 -4.57
CA GLN A 150 -14.21 -8.10 -4.61
C GLN A 150 -15.21 -6.93 -4.62
N ALA A 151 -16.37 -7.12 -5.24
CA ALA A 151 -17.40 -6.09 -5.35
C ALA A 151 -17.81 -5.53 -3.97
N GLU A 152 -17.80 -6.38 -2.95
CA GLU A 152 -18.11 -6.00 -1.57
C GLU A 152 -17.18 -4.93 -0.99
N CYS A 153 -16.00 -4.70 -1.57
CA CYS A 153 -15.11 -3.62 -1.19
C CYS A 153 -15.64 -2.23 -1.61
N PHE A 154 -16.66 -2.18 -2.48
CA PHE A 154 -17.19 -0.95 -3.08
C PHE A 154 -18.69 -0.72 -2.80
N LEU A 155 -19.39 -1.72 -2.25
CA LEU A 155 -20.83 -1.63 -2.00
C LEU A 155 -21.14 -0.79 -0.75
N ARG A 156 -21.98 0.22 -0.91
CA ARG A 156 -22.69 0.88 0.20
C ARG A 156 -23.85 -0.02 0.62
N ARG A 157 -24.11 -0.14 1.93
CA ARG A 157 -25.32 -0.80 2.45
C ARG A 157 -26.45 0.21 2.59
#